data_AF-A0A7X1Y9X3-F1
#
_entry.id   AF-A0A7X1Y9X3-F1
#
_cell.length_a   1.000
_cell.length_b   1.000
_cell.length_c   1.000
_cell.angle_alpha   90.00
_cell.angle_beta   90.00
_cell.angle_gamma   90.00
#
_symmetry.space_group_name_H-M   'P 1'
#
loop_
_entity.id
_entity.type
_entity.pdbx_description
1 polymer ?
#
loop_
_entity_poly.entity_id
_entity_poly.type
_entity_poly.pdbx_seq_one_letter_code
_entity_poly.pdbx_strand_id
1 'polypeptide(L)'
;MAIQSPPSIDDLEGLRARAKEAVDTAVDYLIRIDNLLGRMADLLYVMQPFQSGRIAIDFNLHRGQIKPFVRVYRKLRAGKGKWTSTNVSHLGLTKRVKRSREFEPNHKLMLVLCERITQLFVLRGQMQERLRVLVYGATLTLQQRNGELEELEALVNGMLERVEMQFEGEMEVE
;
A
#
# COMPACT_ATOMS: atom_id res chain seq x y z
N MET A 1 1.29 -27.75 -0.76
CA MET A 1 0.59 -26.63 -1.43
C MET A 1 -0.67 -26.37 -0.65
N ALA A 2 -0.85 -25.18 -0.07
CA ALA A 2 -2.12 -24.83 0.55
C ALA A 2 -3.14 -24.61 -0.57
N ILE A 3 -4.10 -25.50 -0.70
CA ILE A 3 -5.30 -25.25 -1.50
C ILE A 3 -6.00 -24.09 -0.78
N GLN A 4 -6.01 -22.90 -1.39
CA GLN A 4 -6.80 -21.77 -0.91
C GLN A 4 -8.26 -22.10 -1.21
N SER A 5 -8.87 -22.95 -0.38
CA SER A 5 -10.31 -23.07 -0.36
C SER A 5 -10.89 -21.68 -0.04
N PRO A 6 -11.96 -21.24 -0.73
CA PRO A 6 -12.66 -20.03 -0.32
C PRO A 6 -13.03 -20.14 1.16
N PRO A 7 -12.94 -19.05 1.94
CA PRO A 7 -13.28 -19.10 3.36
C PRO A 7 -14.70 -19.63 3.55
N SER A 8 -14.89 -20.56 4.48
CA SER A 8 -16.23 -21.02 4.84
C SER A 8 -17.04 -19.82 5.35
N ILE A 9 -18.25 -19.66 4.83
CA ILE A 9 -19.11 -18.49 5.05
C ILE A 9 -20.00 -18.68 6.28
N ASP A 10 -19.89 -19.81 6.98
CA ASP A 10 -20.72 -20.17 8.14
C ASP A 10 -20.64 -19.15 9.31
N ASP A 11 -19.59 -18.32 9.34
CA ASP A 11 -19.40 -17.23 10.31
C ASP A 11 -19.10 -15.90 9.59
N LEU A 12 -20.18 -15.22 9.16
CA LEU A 12 -20.10 -13.91 8.51
C LEU A 12 -19.48 -12.83 9.40
N GLU A 13 -19.77 -12.85 10.71
CA GLU A 13 -19.22 -11.86 11.65
C GLU A 13 -17.72 -12.09 11.88
N GLY A 14 -17.28 -13.34 12.05
CA GLY A 14 -15.86 -13.66 12.14
C GLY A 14 -15.11 -13.37 10.84
N LEU A 15 -15.72 -13.59 9.67
CA LEU A 15 -15.14 -13.16 8.39
C LEU A 15 -14.99 -11.63 8.32
N ARG A 16 -16.02 -10.89 8.71
CA ARG A 16 -15.99 -9.42 8.78
C ARG A 16 -14.89 -8.92 9.72
N ALA A 17 -14.79 -9.49 10.92
CA ALA A 17 -13.77 -9.12 11.90
C ALA A 17 -12.35 -9.37 11.36
N ARG A 18 -12.08 -10.56 10.80
CA ARG A 18 -10.77 -10.89 10.21
C ARG A 18 -10.43 -9.99 9.02
N ALA A 19 -11.41 -9.65 8.17
CA ALA A 19 -11.18 -8.77 7.04
C ALA A 19 -10.79 -7.35 7.50
N LYS A 20 -11.48 -6.81 8.50
CA LYS A 20 -11.14 -5.52 9.11
C LYS A 20 -9.75 -5.54 9.73
N GLU A 21 -9.45 -6.54 10.56
CA GLU A 21 -8.15 -6.71 11.19
C GLU A 21 -7.01 -6.83 10.16
N ALA A 22 -7.23 -7.58 9.08
CA ALA A 22 -6.24 -7.73 8.01
C ALA A 22 -5.95 -6.41 7.29
N VAL A 23 -6.98 -5.59 7.04
CA VAL A 23 -6.83 -4.26 6.44
C VAL A 23 -6.10 -3.34 7.40
N ASP A 24 -6.52 -3.27 8.67
CA ASP A 24 -5.88 -2.42 9.69
C ASP A 24 -4.40 -2.79 9.85
N THR A 25 -4.09 -4.09 9.95
CA THR A 25 -2.71 -4.58 10.03
C THR A 25 -1.88 -4.19 8.80
N ALA A 26 -2.47 -4.26 7.61
CA ALA A 26 -1.80 -3.86 6.37
C ALA A 26 -1.53 -2.34 6.30
N VAL A 27 -2.46 -1.52 6.79
CA VAL A 27 -2.28 -0.08 6.92
C VAL A 27 -1.18 0.25 7.93
N ASP A 28 -1.21 -0.36 9.12
CA ASP A 28 -0.16 -0.20 10.14
C ASP A 28 1.21 -0.61 9.63
N TYR A 29 1.28 -1.69 8.84
CA TYR A 29 2.51 -2.12 8.18
C TYR A 29 3.07 -1.05 7.24
N LEU A 30 2.22 -0.42 6.43
CA LEU A 30 2.62 0.70 5.55
C LEU A 30 3.09 1.92 6.35
N ILE A 31 2.39 2.29 7.42
CA ILE A 31 2.78 3.39 8.31
C ILE A 31 4.16 3.13 8.92
N ARG A 32 4.41 1.90 9.41
CA ARG A 32 5.71 1.50 9.96
C ARG A 32 6.82 1.60 8.93
N ILE A 33 6.57 1.19 7.67
CA ILE A 33 7.53 1.34 6.57
C ILE A 33 7.83 2.82 6.32
N ASP A 34 6.80 3.66 6.20
CA ASP A 34 6.98 5.09 5.88
C ASP A 34 7.73 5.82 7.01
N ASN A 35 7.46 5.48 8.27
CA ASN A 35 8.22 5.98 9.41
C ASN A 35 9.69 5.54 9.38
N LEU A 36 9.97 4.28 9.01
CA LEU A 36 11.35 3.82 8.84
C LEU A 36 12.05 4.54 7.69
N LEU A 37 11.38 4.72 6.55
CA LEU A 37 11.91 5.49 5.43
C LEU A 37 12.22 6.94 5.83
N GLY A 38 11.38 7.57 6.66
CA GLY A 38 11.63 8.89 7.23
C GLY A 38 12.91 8.94 8.07
N ARG A 39 13.06 8.01 9.02
CA ARG A 39 14.28 7.90 9.85
C ARG A 39 15.53 7.62 8.99
N MET A 40 15.40 6.80 7.95
CA MET A 40 16.49 6.55 7.01
C MET A 40 16.83 7.78 6.17
N ALA A 41 15.85 8.64 5.85
CA ALA A 41 16.08 9.92 5.18
C ALA A 41 16.96 10.85 6.05
N ASP A 42 16.69 10.92 7.34
CA ASP A 42 17.49 11.69 8.30
C ASP A 42 18.92 11.16 8.39
N LEU A 43 19.10 9.83 8.44
CA LEU A 43 20.41 9.20 8.42
C LEU A 43 21.18 9.50 7.12
N LEU A 44 20.50 9.43 5.97
CA LEU A 44 21.09 9.81 4.69
C LEU A 44 21.58 11.26 4.69
N TYR A 45 20.84 12.16 5.33
CA TYR A 45 21.20 13.58 5.42
C TYR A 45 22.50 13.79 6.21
N VAL A 46 22.67 13.10 7.34
CA VAL A 46 23.85 13.24 8.22
C VAL A 46 25.08 12.52 7.67
N MET A 47 24.89 11.37 7.01
CA MET A 47 26.01 10.53 6.57
C MET A 47 26.63 10.92 5.21
N GLN A 48 26.07 11.91 4.51
CA GLN A 48 26.54 12.29 3.18
C GLN A 48 27.11 13.72 3.16
N PRO A 49 28.19 13.95 2.39
CA PRO A 49 28.72 15.30 2.19
C PRO A 49 27.71 16.16 1.43
N PHE A 50 27.44 17.36 1.95
CA PHE A 50 26.63 18.34 1.23
C PHE A 50 27.30 18.79 -0.07
N GLN A 51 28.62 18.64 -0.22
CA GLN A 51 29.40 19.33 -1.25
C GLN A 51 29.55 18.54 -2.57
N SER A 52 29.48 17.20 -2.54
CA SER A 52 29.67 16.32 -3.71
C SER A 52 28.39 15.72 -4.31
N GLY A 53 27.24 16.07 -3.73
CA GLY A 53 25.93 15.51 -4.03
C GLY A 53 25.45 14.52 -2.97
N ARG A 54 24.12 14.39 -2.86
CA ARG A 54 23.45 13.57 -1.84
C ARG A 54 22.27 12.80 -2.42
N ILE A 55 22.02 11.62 -1.89
CA ILE A 55 20.78 10.86 -2.04
C ILE A 55 19.84 11.29 -0.92
N ALA A 56 18.57 11.54 -1.22
CA ALA A 56 17.54 11.83 -0.25
C ALA A 56 16.29 10.99 -0.53
N ILE A 57 15.51 10.75 0.51
CA ILE A 57 14.14 10.24 0.40
C ILE A 57 13.24 11.42 0.73
N ASP A 58 12.43 11.83 -0.24
CA ASP A 58 11.44 12.88 -0.07
C ASP A 58 10.04 12.26 -0.13
N PHE A 59 9.06 12.95 0.45
CA PHE A 59 7.67 12.50 0.49
C PHE A 59 6.81 13.50 -0.26
N ASN A 60 6.19 13.06 -1.35
CA ASN A 60 5.25 13.89 -2.09
C ASN A 60 3.84 13.57 -1.63
N LEU A 61 3.08 14.62 -1.33
CA LEU A 61 1.63 14.52 -1.21
C LEU A 61 1.03 14.59 -2.62
N HIS A 62 0.46 13.50 -3.11
CA HIS A 62 -0.25 13.49 -4.39
C HIS A 62 -1.64 12.89 -4.18
N ARG A 63 -2.70 13.67 -4.47
CA ARG A 63 -4.10 13.26 -4.29
C ARG A 63 -4.38 12.70 -2.87
N GLY A 64 -3.86 13.38 -1.85
CA GLY A 64 -4.00 12.95 -0.45
C GLY A 64 -3.13 11.74 -0.04
N GLN A 65 -2.39 11.13 -0.97
CA GLN A 65 -1.50 10.01 -0.68
C GLN A 65 -0.06 10.50 -0.52
N ILE A 66 0.54 10.16 0.62
CA ILE A 66 1.96 10.36 0.85
C ILE A 66 2.71 9.26 0.11
N LYS A 67 3.57 9.65 -0.83
CA LYS A 67 4.39 8.74 -1.62
C LYS A 67 5.88 9.06 -1.43
N PRO A 68 6.67 8.15 -0.84
CA PRO A 68 8.10 8.31 -0.78
C PRO A 68 8.70 8.16 -2.18
N PHE A 69 9.75 8.92 -2.47
CA PHE A 69 10.53 8.78 -3.68
C PHE A 69 11.98 9.13 -3.41
N VAL A 70 12.88 8.58 -4.22
CA VAL A 70 14.31 8.86 -4.09
C VAL A 70 14.69 10.01 -5.00
N ARG A 71 15.46 10.95 -4.45
CA ARG A 71 15.99 12.10 -5.17
C ARG A 71 17.50 12.13 -5.02
N VAL A 72 18.19 12.47 -6.10
CA VAL A 72 19.64 12.69 -6.08
C VAL A 72 19.93 14.14 -6.40
N TYR A 73 20.65 14.78 -5.50
CA TYR A 73 21.14 16.14 -5.65
C TYR A 73 22.57 16.09 -6.18
N ARG A 74 22.85 16.87 -7.22
CA ARG A 74 24.17 16.99 -7.84
C ARG A 74 24.53 18.45 -8.08
N LYS A 75 25.79 18.79 -7.87
CA LYS A 75 26.33 20.12 -8.17
C LYS A 75 26.65 20.21 -9.66
N LEU A 76 26.16 21.25 -10.33
CA LEU A 76 26.32 21.42 -11.79
C LEU A 76 27.77 21.74 -12.21
N ARG A 77 28.50 22.51 -11.40
CA ARG A 77 29.93 22.82 -11.59
C ARG A 77 30.61 23.06 -10.24
N ALA A 78 31.85 22.59 -10.09
CA ALA A 78 32.69 22.99 -8.96
C ALA A 78 32.80 24.53 -8.91
N GLY A 79 32.63 25.13 -7.73
CA GLY A 79 32.75 26.59 -7.52
C GLY A 79 31.50 27.46 -7.77
N LYS A 80 30.55 27.09 -8.63
CA LYS A 80 29.41 27.98 -8.99
C LYS A 80 28.12 27.83 -8.15
N GLY A 81 28.14 27.04 -7.08
CA GLY A 81 27.03 26.94 -6.10
C GLY A 81 25.70 26.34 -6.60
N LYS A 82 25.47 26.17 -7.91
CA LYS A 82 24.19 25.68 -8.45
C LYS A 82 24.01 24.17 -8.26
N TRP A 83 22.91 23.80 -7.61
CA TRP A 83 22.44 22.44 -7.39
C TRP A 83 21.38 22.05 -8.39
N THR A 84 21.36 20.78 -8.77
CA THR A 84 20.26 20.14 -9.51
C THR A 84 19.78 18.95 -8.72
N SER A 85 18.50 18.64 -8.85
CA SER A 85 17.90 17.46 -8.27
C SER A 85 17.17 16.67 -9.34
N THR A 86 17.34 15.36 -9.31
CA THR A 86 16.57 14.46 -10.18
C THR A 86 15.96 13.33 -9.34
N ASN A 87 14.71 12.99 -9.67
CA ASN A 87 14.08 11.80 -9.11
C ASN A 87 14.72 10.57 -9.76
N VAL A 88 15.00 9.54 -8.95
CA VAL A 88 15.63 8.31 -9.41
C VAL A 88 14.86 7.10 -8.90
N SER A 89 15.05 5.96 -9.58
CA SER A 89 14.56 4.69 -9.05
C SER A 89 15.28 4.32 -7.75
N HIS A 90 14.52 3.71 -6.83
CA HIS A 90 15.05 3.06 -5.63
C HIS A 90 15.83 1.77 -5.96
N LEU A 91 15.73 1.26 -7.20
CA LEU A 91 16.50 0.10 -7.63
C LEU A 91 17.97 0.48 -7.88
N GLY A 92 18.88 -0.28 -7.28
CA GLY A 92 20.32 -0.11 -7.45
C GLY A 92 20.89 1.14 -6.77
N LEU A 93 20.29 1.62 -5.67
CA LEU A 93 20.78 2.80 -4.93
C LEU A 93 22.22 2.68 -4.47
N THR A 94 22.68 1.48 -4.14
CA THR A 94 24.07 1.22 -3.74
C THR A 94 25.08 1.68 -4.79
N LYS A 95 24.76 1.54 -6.08
CA LYS A 95 25.62 2.01 -7.20
C LYS A 95 25.72 3.54 -7.28
N ARG A 96 24.86 4.26 -6.57
CA ARG A 96 24.82 5.72 -6.54
C ARG A 96 25.56 6.31 -5.34
N VAL A 97 25.94 5.49 -4.37
CA VAL A 97 26.75 5.90 -3.23
C VAL A 97 28.14 6.23 -3.74
N LYS A 98 28.58 7.48 -3.52
CA LYS A 98 29.92 7.93 -3.90
C LYS A 98 30.87 7.78 -2.72
N ARG A 99 32.09 7.38 -3.02
CA ARG A 99 33.20 7.39 -2.07
C ARG A 99 33.80 8.80 -2.03
N SER A 100 33.97 9.36 -0.85
CA SER A 100 34.57 10.67 -0.60
C SER A 100 35.48 10.57 0.61
N ARG A 101 36.63 11.23 0.59
CA ARG A 101 37.59 11.24 1.71
C ARG A 101 36.94 11.69 3.03
N GLU A 102 35.99 12.63 2.96
CA GLU A 102 35.31 13.20 4.12
C GLU A 102 34.34 12.23 4.82
N PHE A 103 33.82 11.23 4.09
CA PHE A 103 32.79 10.31 4.59
C PHE A 103 33.14 8.85 4.32
N GLU A 104 34.42 8.58 4.09
CA GLU A 104 34.98 7.25 3.93
C GLU A 104 34.55 6.27 5.05
N PRO A 105 34.51 6.67 6.33
CA PRO A 105 34.04 5.78 7.41
C PRO A 105 32.57 5.36 7.25
N ASN A 106 31.73 6.25 6.70
CA ASN A 106 30.30 6.02 6.54
C ASN A 106 29.96 5.27 5.26
N HIS A 107 30.90 5.10 4.33
CA HIS A 107 30.64 4.53 3.01
C HIS A 107 30.00 3.13 3.10
N LYS A 108 30.51 2.25 3.96
CA LYS A 108 29.93 0.91 4.17
C LYS A 108 28.52 0.97 4.75
N LEU A 109 28.29 1.83 5.74
CA LEU A 109 26.98 2.03 6.37
C LEU A 109 25.97 2.59 5.36
N MET A 110 26.40 3.51 4.50
CA MET A 110 25.59 4.07 3.41
C MET A 110 25.14 3.00 2.42
N LEU A 111 26.03 2.06 2.05
CA LEU A 111 25.65 0.94 1.18
C LEU A 111 24.57 0.06 1.82
N VAL A 112 24.74 -0.29 3.09
CA VAL A 112 23.74 -1.07 3.85
C VAL A 112 22.42 -0.30 3.94
N LEU A 113 22.47 1.00 4.25
CA LEU A 113 21.27 1.83 4.34
C LEU A 113 20.53 1.88 3.00
N CYS A 114 21.24 2.11 1.89
CA CYS A 114 20.65 2.11 0.55
C CYS A 114 20.02 0.76 0.16
N GLU A 115 20.62 -0.36 0.59
CA GLU A 115 20.04 -1.69 0.40
C GLU A 115 18.73 -1.85 1.19
N ARG A 116 18.72 -1.46 2.47
CA ARG A 116 17.52 -1.52 3.32
C ARG A 116 16.40 -0.59 2.84
N ILE A 117 16.74 0.61 2.35
CA ILE A 117 15.79 1.50 1.69
C ILE A 117 15.15 0.80 0.49
N THR A 118 15.96 0.18 -0.36
CA THR A 118 15.47 -0.56 -1.54
C THR A 118 14.47 -1.64 -1.12
N GLN A 119 14.80 -2.42 -0.09
CA GLN A 119 13.92 -3.46 0.45
C GLN A 119 12.59 -2.88 0.99
N LEU A 120 12.65 -1.77 1.74
CA LEU A 120 11.44 -1.10 2.24
C LEU A 120 10.53 -0.61 1.12
N PHE A 121 11.09 -0.03 0.05
CA PHE A 121 10.30 0.36 -1.13
C PHE A 121 9.59 -0.83 -1.79
N VAL A 122 10.27 -1.98 -1.89
CA VAL A 122 9.69 -3.21 -2.45
C VAL A 122 8.55 -3.72 -1.57
N LEU A 123 8.77 -3.86 -0.26
CA LEU A 123 7.75 -4.30 0.69
C LEU A 123 6.54 -3.36 0.69
N ARG A 124 6.78 -2.05 0.63
CA ARG A 124 5.72 -1.04 0.50
C ARG A 124 4.89 -1.27 -0.76
N GLY A 125 5.54 -1.42 -1.90
CA GLY A 125 4.87 -1.62 -3.19
C GLY A 125 4.05 -2.89 -3.22
N GLN A 126 4.58 -3.99 -2.68
CA GLN A 126 3.87 -5.26 -2.55
C GLN A 126 2.61 -5.11 -1.69
N MET A 127 2.71 -4.50 -0.51
CA MET A 127 1.56 -4.33 0.39
C MET A 127 0.51 -3.39 -0.20
N GLN A 128 0.93 -2.27 -0.81
CA GLN A 128 0.00 -1.36 -1.49
C GLN A 128 -0.79 -2.06 -2.60
N GLU A 129 -0.13 -2.91 -3.39
CA GLU A 129 -0.79 -3.67 -4.45
C GLU A 129 -1.79 -4.69 -3.88
N ARG A 130 -1.46 -5.37 -2.78
CA ARG A 130 -2.39 -6.30 -2.12
C ARG A 130 -3.64 -5.59 -1.61
N LEU A 131 -3.48 -4.44 -0.95
CA LEU A 131 -4.60 -3.61 -0.51
C LEU A 131 -5.43 -3.11 -1.69
N ARG A 132 -4.77 -2.66 -2.78
CA ARG A 132 -5.46 -2.22 -4.00
C ARG A 132 -6.35 -3.33 -4.55
N VAL A 133 -5.81 -4.54 -4.71
CA VAL A 133 -6.56 -5.70 -5.23
C VAL A 133 -7.73 -6.05 -4.33
N LEU A 134 -7.54 -6.09 -3.01
CA LEU A 134 -8.60 -6.40 -2.04
C LEU A 134 -9.75 -5.39 -2.12
N VAL A 135 -9.43 -4.09 -1.96
CA VAL A 135 -10.43 -3.02 -1.88
C VAL A 135 -11.12 -2.82 -3.23
N TYR A 136 -10.34 -2.75 -4.31
CA TYR A 136 -10.89 -2.55 -5.65
C TYR A 136 -11.73 -3.75 -6.10
N GLY A 137 -11.27 -4.97 -5.84
CA GLY A 137 -12.00 -6.19 -6.18
C GLY A 137 -13.36 -6.23 -5.49
N ALA A 138 -13.39 -6.05 -4.17
CA ALA A 138 -14.64 -6.02 -3.41
C ALA A 138 -15.59 -4.90 -3.89
N THR A 139 -15.06 -3.69 -4.07
CA THR A 139 -15.88 -2.53 -4.48
C THR A 139 -16.48 -2.73 -5.87
N LEU A 140 -15.69 -3.20 -6.83
CA LEU A 140 -16.15 -3.40 -8.21
C LEU A 140 -17.24 -4.48 -8.30
N THR A 141 -17.05 -5.59 -7.59
CA THR A 141 -18.06 -6.65 -7.54
C THR A 141 -19.37 -6.14 -6.96
N LEU A 142 -19.33 -5.40 -5.85
CA LEU A 142 -20.53 -4.80 -5.27
C LEU A 142 -21.22 -3.85 -6.25
N GLN A 143 -20.47 -2.93 -6.87
CA GLN A 143 -21.03 -1.97 -7.83
C GLN A 143 -21.70 -2.64 -9.04
N GLN A 144 -21.18 -3.77 -9.51
CA GLN A 144 -21.71 -4.46 -10.69
C GLN A 144 -22.87 -5.41 -10.38
N ARG A 145 -22.92 -5.96 -9.17
CA ARG A 145 -23.83 -7.08 -8.85
C ARG A 145 -24.92 -6.70 -7.86
N ASN A 146 -24.87 -5.54 -7.22
CA ASN A 146 -25.91 -5.15 -6.26
C ASN A 146 -27.29 -5.06 -6.91
N GLY A 147 -27.39 -4.48 -8.11
CA GLY A 147 -28.67 -4.38 -8.83
C GLY A 147 -29.24 -5.75 -9.21
N GLU A 148 -28.40 -6.68 -9.68
CA GLU A 148 -28.82 -8.06 -9.98
C GLU A 148 -29.32 -8.77 -8.73
N LEU A 149 -28.68 -8.55 -7.58
CA LEU A 149 -29.12 -9.11 -6.30
C LEU A 149 -30.47 -8.51 -5.86
N GLU A 150 -30.62 -7.19 -5.92
CA GLU A 150 -31.87 -6.48 -5.58
C GLU A 150 -33.05 -6.96 -6.42
N GLU A 151 -32.86 -7.18 -7.73
CA GLU A 151 -33.89 -7.71 -8.62
C GLU A 151 -34.31 -9.13 -8.24
N LEU A 152 -33.35 -9.98 -7.91
CA LEU A 152 -33.60 -11.36 -7.48
C LEU A 152 -34.29 -11.41 -6.11
N GLU A 153 -33.86 -10.56 -5.17
CA GLU A 153 -34.51 -10.42 -3.85
C GLU A 153 -35.97 -9.99 -4.00
N ALA A 154 -36.26 -8.99 -4.84
CA ALA A 154 -37.62 -8.54 -5.09
C ALA A 154 -38.50 -9.64 -5.71
N LEU A 155 -37.96 -10.41 -6.66
CA LEU A 155 -38.67 -11.53 -7.27
C LEU A 155 -39.00 -12.62 -6.24
N VAL A 156 -38.01 -13.05 -5.45
CA VAL A 156 -38.17 -14.13 -4.46
C VAL A 156 -39.14 -13.71 -3.36
N ASN A 157 -39.02 -12.49 -2.84
CA ASN A 157 -39.94 -11.97 -1.82
C ASN A 157 -41.37 -11.87 -2.37
N GLY A 158 -41.54 -11.37 -3.60
CA GLY A 158 -42.86 -11.33 -4.25
C GLY A 158 -43.45 -12.72 -4.53
N MET A 159 -42.61 -13.74 -4.76
CA MET A 159 -43.08 -15.12 -4.86
C MET A 159 -43.52 -15.67 -3.50
N LEU A 160 -42.77 -15.40 -2.43
CA LEU A 160 -43.13 -15.80 -1.06
C LEU A 160 -44.47 -15.20 -0.63
N GLU A 161 -44.65 -13.89 -0.80
CA GLU A 161 -45.90 -13.19 -0.46
C GLU A 161 -47.11 -13.80 -1.18
N ARG A 162 -46.97 -14.17 -2.46
CA ARG A 162 -48.05 -14.82 -3.23
C ARG A 162 -48.41 -16.19 -2.69
N VAL A 163 -47.41 -16.97 -2.28
CA VAL A 163 -47.62 -18.30 -1.70
C VAL A 163 -48.29 -18.16 -0.33
N GLU A 164 -47.80 -17.26 0.53
CA GLU A 164 -48.40 -17.00 1.85
C GLU A 164 -49.87 -16.57 1.74
N MET A 165 -50.19 -15.65 0.82
CA MET A 165 -51.59 -15.23 0.57
C MET A 165 -52.49 -16.36 0.07
N GLN A 166 -51.96 -17.33 -0.69
CA GLN A 166 -52.75 -18.49 -1.13
C GLN A 166 -53.08 -19.45 0.02
N PHE A 167 -52.16 -19.65 0.95
CA PHE A 167 -52.35 -20.58 2.07
C PHE A 167 -53.09 -19.97 3.27
N GLU A 168 -53.01 -18.64 3.48
CA GLU A 168 -53.85 -17.96 4.48
C GLU A 168 -55.33 -17.91 4.08
N GLY A 169 -55.63 -17.86 2.77
CA GLY A 169 -57.00 -17.90 2.25
C GLY A 169 -57.66 -19.28 2.25
N GLU A 170 -56.89 -20.36 2.42
CA GLU A 170 -57.39 -21.75 2.49
C GLU A 170 -57.57 -22.25 3.94
N MET A 171 -57.17 -21.47 4.96
CA MET A 171 -57.45 -21.74 6.38
C MET A 171 -58.73 -21.06 6.88
N GLU A 172 -59.83 -21.11 6.14
CA GLU A 172 -61.15 -20.97 6.76
C GLU A 172 -61.60 -22.36 7.22
N VAL A 173 -61.40 -22.60 8.51
CA VAL A 173 -61.74 -23.84 9.22
C VAL A 173 -63.26 -23.96 9.34
N GLU A 174 -63.84 -24.99 8.73
CA GLU A 174 -65.20 -25.49 9.00
C GLU A 174 -65.35 -26.03 10.45
#